data_AF-A0A3D1SF60-F1
#
_entry.id   AF-A0A3D1SF60-F1
#
_cell.length_a   1.000
_cell.length_b   1.000
_cell.length_c   1.000
_cell.angle_alpha   90.00
_cell.angle_beta   90.00
_cell.angle_gamma   90.00
#
_symmetry.space_group_name_H-M   'P 1'
#
loop_
_entity.id
_entity.type
_entity.pdbx_description
1 polymer ?
#
loop_
_entity_poly.entity_id
_entity_poly.type
_entity_poly.pdbx_seq_one_letter_code
_entity_poly.pdbx_strand_id
1 'polypeptide(L)' 'MKGNLVDLENLRGNTPEGIHTACCGAVWQAVIFGFAGLRVTEDGYTTESHLPATWTRLAFSFLHKGKKEQVDLRR' A
#
# COMPACT_ATOMS: atom_id res chain seq x y z
N MET A 1 5.53 -10.69 0.04
CA MET A 1 5.88 -9.67 -0.98
C MET A 1 7.39 -9.46 -0.89
N LYS A 2 8.14 -9.44 -1.99
CA LYS A 2 9.60 -9.18 -1.97
C LYS A 2 9.94 -7.71 -2.24
N GLY A 3 9.01 -6.96 -2.83
CA GLY A 3 9.22 -5.55 -3.22
C GLY A 3 9.57 -4.63 -2.04
N ASN A 4 9.00 -4.87 -0.86
CA ASN A 4 9.24 -4.06 0.34
C ASN A 4 10.66 -4.20 0.93
N LEU A 5 11.44 -5.17 0.46
CA LEU A 5 12.80 -5.45 0.94
C LEU A 5 13.86 -5.13 -0.11
N VAL A 6 13.48 -4.66 -1.30
CA VAL A 6 14.41 -4.45 -2.44
C VAL A 6 15.62 -3.63 -2.03
N ASP A 7 15.39 -2.49 -1.36
CA ASP A 7 16.47 -1.61 -0.92
C ASP A 7 17.04 -1.99 0.45
N LEU A 8 16.19 -2.43 1.39
CA LEU A 8 16.62 -2.79 2.75
C LEU A 8 17.57 -4.00 2.77
N GLU A 9 17.36 -4.96 1.86
CA GLU A 9 18.18 -6.17 1.74
C GLU A 9 19.05 -6.17 0.48
N ASN A 10 19.12 -5.05 -0.25
CA ASN A 10 19.86 -4.90 -1.50
C ASN A 10 19.59 -6.06 -2.48
N LEU A 11 18.32 -6.44 -2.67
CA LEU A 11 17.92 -7.61 -3.48
C LEU A 11 18.21 -7.48 -4.98
N ARG A 12 18.75 -6.35 -5.40
CA ARG A 12 19.17 -6.06 -6.78
C ARG A 12 20.68 -5.77 -6.89
N GLY A 13 21.40 -5.70 -5.77
CA GLY A 13 22.84 -5.46 -5.73
C GLY A 13 23.25 -3.99 -5.95
N ASN A 14 22.31 -3.11 -6.26
CA ASN A 14 22.55 -1.74 -6.70
C ASN A 14 21.89 -0.66 -5.83
N THR A 15 21.43 -0.98 -4.61
CA THR A 15 20.94 0.05 -3.67
C THR A 15 21.95 1.19 -3.39
N PRO A 16 23.28 0.96 -3.36
CA PRO A 16 24.24 2.06 -3.26
C PRO A 16 24.17 3.09 -4.40
N GLU A 17 23.60 2.74 -5.56
CA GLU A 17 23.39 3.65 -6.70
C GLU A 17 22.15 4.53 -6.51
N GLY A 18 21.27 4.20 -5.54
CA GLY A 18 20.07 4.94 -5.21
C GLY A 18 18.91 4.04 -4.79
N ILE A 19 17.89 4.66 -4.16
CA ILE A 19 16.66 3.95 -3.80
C ILE A 19 15.79 3.68 -5.03
N HIS A 20 15.08 2.55 -5.03
CA HIS A 20 14.14 2.22 -6.09
C HIS A 20 12.80 2.93 -5.83
N THR A 21 12.71 4.23 -6.11
CA THR A 21 11.54 5.07 -5.83
C THR A 21 10.23 4.51 -6.40
N ALA A 22 10.26 3.99 -7.63
CA ALA A 22 9.12 3.33 -8.25
C ALA A 22 8.68 2.08 -7.46
N CYS A 23 9.63 1.32 -6.90
CA CYS A 23 9.34 0.17 -6.06
C CYS A 23 8.68 0.58 -4.74
N CYS A 24 9.14 1.67 -4.11
CA CYS A 24 8.49 2.21 -2.91
C CYS A 24 7.01 2.55 -3.18
N GLY A 25 6.73 3.21 -4.31
CA GLY A 25 5.36 3.49 -4.74
C GLY A 25 4.53 2.22 -4.98
N ALA A 26 5.12 1.22 -5.64
CA ALA A 26 4.47 -0.06 -5.89
C ALA A 26 4.12 -0.83 -4.61
N VAL A 27 4.97 -0.77 -3.58
CA VAL A 27 4.69 -1.38 -2.27
C VAL A 27 3.46 -0.73 -1.63
N TRP A 28 3.38 0.61 -1.64
CA TRP A 28 2.20 1.31 -1.14
C TRP A 28 0.93 0.94 -1.93
N GLN A 29 0.99 0.96 -3.26
CA GLN A 29 -0.14 0.61 -4.12
C GLN A 29 -0.61 -0.83 -3.90
N ALA A 30 0.30 -1.78 -3.76
CA ALA A 30 -0.06 -3.17 -3.54
C ALA A 30 -0.73 -3.39 -2.17
N VAL A 31 -0.36 -2.62 -1.14
CA VAL A 31 -1.05 -2.68 0.16
C VAL A 31 -2.42 -2.01 0.09
N ILE A 32 -2.53 -0.82 -0.51
CA ILE A 32 -3.75 -0.01 -0.49
C ILE A 32 -4.76 -0.46 -1.53
N PHE A 33 -4.36 -0.58 -2.80
CA PHE A 33 -5.26 -1.01 -3.88
C PHE A 33 -5.36 -2.54 -4.00
N GLY A 34 -4.37 -3.28 -3.48
CA GLY A 34 -4.39 -4.73 -3.40
C GLY A 34 -5.05 -5.24 -2.13
N PHE A 35 -4.33 -5.29 -1.02
CA PHE A 35 -4.82 -5.92 0.22
C PHE A 35 -5.99 -5.18 0.88
N ALA A 36 -6.00 -3.85 0.86
CA ALA A 36 -7.14 -3.08 1.35
C ALA A 36 -8.31 -3.06 0.35
N GLY A 37 -8.04 -3.42 -0.91
CA GLY A 37 -9.01 -3.37 -2.01
C GLY A 37 -9.62 -1.99 -2.22
N LEU A 38 -8.87 -0.92 -1.92
CA LEU A 38 -9.38 0.45 -2.09
C LEU A 38 -9.71 0.70 -3.57
N ARG A 39 -10.93 1.11 -3.84
CA ARG A 39 -11.35 1.64 -5.14
C ARG A 39 -11.96 3.02 -4.92
N VAL A 40 -11.45 4.01 -5.64
CA VAL A 40 -11.96 5.38 -5.60
C VAL A 40 -12.78 5.62 -6.86
N THR A 41 -13.96 6.20 -6.68
CA THR A 41 -14.93 6.54 -7.73
C THR A 41 -15.32 8.00 -7.57
N GLU A 42 -16.05 8.55 -8.54
CA GLU A 42 -16.56 9.92 -8.41
C GLU A 42 -17.45 10.11 -7.18
N ASP A 43 -18.23 9.10 -6.80
CA ASP A 43 -19.21 9.20 -5.72
C ASP A 43 -18.62 8.90 -4.33
N GLY A 44 -17.38 8.39 -4.26
CA GLY A 44 -16.79 7.97 -3.00
C GLY A 44 -15.71 6.90 -3.16
N TYR A 45 -15.57 6.04 -2.17
CA TYR A 45 -14.64 4.93 -2.21
C TYR A 45 -15.25 3.67 -1.61
N THR A 46 -14.75 2.52 -2.02
CA THR A 46 -15.06 1.22 -1.44
C THR A 46 -13.78 0.49 -1.06
N THR A 47 -13.90 -0.50 -0.17
CA THR A 47 -12.81 -1.39 0.21
C THR A 47 -13.30 -2.83 0.16
N GLU A 48 -12.52 -3.72 -0.44
CA GLU A 48 -12.72 -5.17 -0.38
C GLU A 48 -11.49 -5.79 0.28
N SER A 49 -11.62 -6.14 1.56
CA SER A 49 -10.46 -6.50 2.38
C SER A 49 -9.97 -7.91 2.10
N HIS A 50 -8.71 -8.03 1.68
CA HIS A 50 -8.01 -9.29 1.47
C HIS A 50 -6.72 -9.34 2.30
N LEU A 51 -6.84 -9.09 3.62
CA LEU A 51 -5.68 -9.03 4.50
C LEU A 51 -4.97 -10.39 4.56
N PRO A 52 -3.64 -10.43 4.45
CA PRO A 52 -2.84 -11.63 4.70
C PRO A 52 -3.22 -12.31 6.03
N ALA A 53 -3.03 -13.63 6.11
CA ALA A 53 -3.40 -14.45 7.28
C ALA A 53 -2.88 -13.90 8.62
N THR A 54 -1.70 -13.30 8.62
CA THR A 54 -1.01 -12.80 9.81
C THR A 54 -1.38 -11.36 10.17
N TRP A 55 -2.13 -10.65 9.33
CA TRP A 55 -2.51 -9.27 9.58
C TRP A 55 -3.83 -9.21 10.34
N THR A 56 -3.83 -8.50 11.46
CA THR A 56 -5.03 -8.27 12.29
C THR A 56 -5.71 -6.95 12.01
N ARG A 57 -4.95 -5.97 11.49
CA ARG A 57 -5.43 -4.62 11.18
C ARG A 57 -4.62 -3.98 10.06
N LEU A 58 -5.28 -3.22 9.19
CA LEU A 58 -4.68 -2.30 8.24
C LEU A 58 -5.41 -0.95 8.34
N ALA A 59 -4.71 0.09 8.76
CA ALA A 59 -5.27 1.44 8.86
C ALA A 59 -4.44 2.44 8.07
N PHE A 60 -5.11 3.30 7.30
CA PHE A 60 -4.47 4.29 6.45
C PHE A 60 -5.39 5.48 6.20
N SER A 61 -4.84 6.53 5.60
CA SER A 61 -5.61 7.69 5.14
C SER A 61 -5.22 8.08 3.74
N PHE A 62 -6.16 8.66 3.00
CA PHE A 62 -5.91 9.23 1.68
C PHE A 62 -6.76 10.48 1.49
N LEU A 63 -6.42 11.29 0.48
CA LEU A 63 -7.20 12.45 0.10
C LEU A 63 -8.15 12.08 -1.04
N HIS A 64 -9.43 12.36 -0.85
CA HIS A 64 -10.44 12.29 -1.88
C HIS A 64 -11.14 13.64 -1.98
N LYS A 65 -11.06 14.29 -3.15
CA LYS A 65 -11.68 15.61 -3.41
C LYS A 65 -11.36 16.65 -2.32
N GLY A 66 -10.09 16.69 -1.89
CA GLY A 66 -9.61 17.61 -0.85
C GLY A 66 -9.97 17.22 0.59
N LYS A 67 -10.79 16.18 0.80
CA LYS A 67 -11.13 15.67 2.13
C LYS A 67 -10.21 14.51 2.50
N LYS A 68 -9.72 14.51 3.74
CA LYS A 68 -8.99 13.37 4.30
C LYS A 68 -9.97 12.28 4.71
N GLU A 69 -9.86 11.13 4.06
CA GLU A 69 -10.58 9.92 4.42
C GLU A 69 -9.68 9.03 5.28
N GLN A 70 -10.27 8.37 6.27
CA GLN A 70 -9.59 7.43 7.15
C GLN A 70 -10.25 6.06 7.03
N VAL A 71 -9.44 5.04 6.83
CA VAL A 71 -9.88 3.66 6.67
C VAL A 71 -9.20 2.82 7.75
N ASP A 72 -9.98 2.00 8.46
CA ASP A 72 -9.51 1.06 9.48
C ASP A 72 -10.14 -0.31 9.20
N LEU A 73 -9.37 -1.20 8.58
CA LEU A 73 -9.78 -2.56 8.27
C LEU A 73 -9.25 -3.50 9.35
N ARG A 74 -10.14 -4.36 9.85
CA ARG A 74 -9.81 -5.42 10.80
C ARG A 74 -10.26 -6.76 10.22
N ARG A 75 -9.54 -7.81 10.58
CA ARG A 75 -9.89 -9.19 10.24
C ARG A 75 -11.11 -9.66 11.02
#